data_AF-A0A0E2NHH5-F1
#
_entry.id   AF-A0A0E2NHH5-F1
#
_cell.length_a   1.000
_cell.length_b   1.000
_cell.length_c   1.000
_cell.angle_alpha   90.00
_cell.angle_beta   90.00
_cell.angle_gamma   90.00
#
_symmetry.space_group_name_H-M   'P 1'
#
loop_
_entity.id
_entity.type
_entity.pdbx_description
1 polymer ?
#
loop_
_entity_poly.entity_id
_entity_poly.type
_entity_poly.pdbx_seq_one_letter_code
_entity_poly.pdbx_strand_id
1 'polypeptide(L)'
;MALISLKSLGVTMSAPLFSSLDLTIGAGDRLGIVAANGRGKSTLLKCLTGALEPTSGDISRTRGLRVGHVEQSVPPALLSRTFHQVVADALPAEQADSEMWRVDVVLDSLDVPEPMRERPMQALSGGWQRLALIARVWVTDPDVLLLDEPTNHLDLAKISQLESWLNALPREVPVVIASHDRAFLDAVTNRTLFLRPEDSPVFALPYSRARQALDDLDASTARRFERDMKVAQQLRKQAAKLNNIGINSGSDLLTVKTKQLRERAEKLEDAAVSAHREKSAGAIRLANRGTHAKVLITLDDAAVETPDGTLLFKTGKRHICQGDRIVLLGRNGVGKSRFVDLIRNAIAEPDTVPNVKVTPSTVLGYSDQALAGISGDDTPLALVSHRYDVGEQRARSLLAGAGVVIEMQEKKIGVLSGGQKARLMMLALRLTHPNFYLLDEPTNHLDIDGQEALEEELLKHQASCVLASHDRSFIRAVGNRFWLVDKRKLTEVEDPEDFFRSVAETVG
;
A
#
# COMPACT_ATOMS: atom_id res chain seq x y z
N MET A 1 14.37 25.99 12.37
CA MET A 1 14.37 26.59 11.01
C MET A 1 13.99 25.51 10.01
N ALA A 2 13.39 25.87 8.87
CA ALA A 2 13.11 24.90 7.80
C ALA A 2 14.42 24.53 7.10
N LEU A 3 14.69 23.23 6.96
CA LEU A 3 15.85 22.71 6.23
C LEU A 3 15.56 22.63 4.73
N ILE A 4 14.32 22.28 4.38
CA ILE A 4 13.80 22.25 3.00
C ILE A 4 12.45 22.97 2.97
N SER A 5 12.25 23.86 2.00
CA SER A 5 10.96 24.52 1.75
C SER A 5 10.60 24.44 0.27
N LEU A 6 9.39 23.95 0.01
CA LEU A 6 8.77 23.81 -1.29
C LEU A 6 7.75 24.93 -1.43
N LYS A 7 7.78 25.63 -2.56
CA LYS A 7 6.83 26.70 -2.86
C LYS A 7 6.17 26.45 -4.21
N SER A 8 4.85 26.25 -4.18
CA SER A 8 4.00 25.99 -5.35
C SER A 8 4.58 24.90 -6.27
N LEU A 9 5.19 23.86 -5.67
CA LEU A 9 5.89 22.82 -6.40
C LEU A 9 4.92 22.00 -7.24
N GLY A 10 5.27 21.73 -8.49
CA GLY A 10 4.49 20.87 -9.38
C GLY A 10 5.37 20.00 -10.25
N VAL A 11 4.91 18.78 -10.50
CA VAL A 11 5.57 17.83 -11.40
C VAL A 11 4.56 17.24 -12.36
N THR A 12 4.85 17.38 -13.65
CA THR A 12 4.05 16.82 -14.74
C THR A 12 4.93 15.90 -15.56
N MET A 13 4.45 14.67 -15.77
CA MET A 13 5.06 13.70 -16.69
C MET A 13 4.15 13.57 -17.92
N SER A 14 3.55 12.40 -18.16
CA SER A 14 2.45 12.27 -19.12
C SER A 14 1.15 12.93 -18.65
N ALA A 15 0.98 13.06 -17.33
CA ALA A 15 -0.10 13.78 -16.68
C ALA A 15 0.46 14.49 -15.42
N PRO A 16 -0.23 15.52 -14.89
CA PRO A 16 0.14 16.14 -13.62
C PRO A 16 0.12 15.09 -12.50
N LEU A 17 1.25 14.94 -11.79
CA LEU A 17 1.36 14.06 -10.63
C LEU A 17 0.84 14.77 -9.38
N PHE A 18 1.31 15.99 -9.18
CA PHE A 18 0.87 16.94 -8.15
C PHE A 18 1.20 18.36 -8.59
N SER A 19 0.46 19.34 -8.08
CA SER A 19 0.60 20.76 -8.41
C SER A 19 0.41 21.63 -7.17
N SER A 20 1.00 22.84 -7.21
CA SER A 20 0.85 23.86 -6.16
C SER A 20 1.17 23.35 -4.75
N LEU A 21 2.13 22.44 -4.61
CA LEU A 21 2.52 21.86 -3.33
C LEU A 21 3.39 22.84 -2.55
N ASP A 22 2.85 23.35 -1.44
CA ASP A 22 3.56 24.12 -0.43
C ASP A 22 3.85 23.24 0.79
N LEU A 23 5.14 23.06 1.12
CA LEU A 23 5.57 22.19 2.22
C LEU A 23 6.86 22.71 2.84
N THR A 24 6.93 22.66 4.16
CA THR A 24 8.16 22.94 4.91
C THR A 24 8.54 21.71 5.74
N ILE A 25 9.83 21.37 5.66
CA ILE A 25 10.47 20.30 6.42
C ILE A 25 11.55 20.94 7.29
N GLY A 26 11.42 20.84 8.61
CA GLY A 26 12.34 21.35 9.60
C GLY A 26 12.68 20.31 10.66
N ALA A 27 13.59 20.67 11.58
CA ALA A 27 14.00 19.81 12.68
C ALA A 27 12.80 19.29 13.49
N GLY A 28 12.80 18.01 13.86
CA GLY A 28 11.69 17.37 14.58
C GLY A 28 10.59 16.78 13.70
N ASP A 29 10.57 17.08 12.40
CA ASP A 29 9.56 16.53 11.52
C ASP A 29 9.73 15.03 11.31
N ARG A 30 8.63 14.30 11.46
CA ARG A 30 8.48 12.91 11.04
C ARG A 30 7.30 12.88 10.07
N LEU A 31 7.57 13.14 8.81
CA LEU A 31 6.57 13.34 7.77
C LEU A 31 6.28 12.04 7.03
N GLY A 32 5.05 11.52 7.16
CA GLY A 32 4.53 10.47 6.28
C GLY A 32 4.01 11.06 4.97
N ILE A 33 4.39 10.48 3.83
CA ILE A 33 3.85 10.77 2.50
C ILE A 33 2.93 9.63 2.11
N VAL A 34 1.64 9.94 1.99
CA VAL A 34 0.61 9.03 1.52
C VAL A 34 0.11 9.50 0.16
N ALA A 35 0.04 8.60 -0.80
CA ALA A 35 -0.51 8.86 -2.12
C ALA A 35 -1.01 7.56 -2.72
N ALA A 36 -2.01 7.60 -3.61
CA ALA A 36 -2.35 6.44 -4.42
C ALA A 36 -1.19 6.02 -5.34
N ASN A 37 -1.25 4.79 -5.84
CA ASN A 37 -0.22 4.23 -6.70
C ASN A 37 0.02 5.09 -7.95
N GLY A 38 1.29 5.43 -8.19
CA GLY A 38 1.69 6.23 -9.35
C GLY A 38 1.43 7.74 -9.21
N ARG A 39 1.04 8.24 -8.03
CA ARG A 39 0.84 9.68 -7.76
C ARG A 39 2.09 10.46 -7.38
N GLY A 40 3.27 9.84 -7.54
CA GLY A 40 4.54 10.57 -7.48
C GLY A 40 5.21 10.65 -6.11
N LYS A 41 4.99 9.70 -5.19
CA LYS A 41 5.74 9.64 -3.91
C LYS A 41 7.26 9.60 -4.13
N SER A 42 7.75 8.60 -4.86
CA SER A 42 9.16 8.48 -5.23
C SER A 42 9.63 9.67 -6.07
N THR A 43 8.74 10.25 -6.89
CA THR A 43 9.04 11.45 -7.68
C THR A 43 9.27 12.66 -6.77
N LEU A 44 8.43 12.88 -5.77
CA LEU A 44 8.59 13.93 -4.78
C LEU A 44 9.89 13.73 -3.99
N LEU A 45 10.21 12.51 -3.55
CA LEU A 45 11.48 12.22 -2.88
C LEU A 45 12.69 12.55 -3.78
N LYS A 46 12.66 12.19 -5.07
CA LYS A 46 13.70 12.58 -6.04
C LYS A 46 13.79 14.09 -6.24
N CYS A 47 12.67 14.80 -6.21
CA CYS A 47 12.67 16.25 -6.20
C CYS A 47 13.33 16.81 -4.93
N LEU A 48 13.08 16.22 -3.76
CA LEU A 48 13.71 16.65 -2.49
C LEU A 48 15.23 16.43 -2.51
N THR A 49 15.72 15.32 -3.08
CA THR A 49 17.18 15.07 -3.22
C THR A 49 17.84 15.96 -4.27
N GLY A 50 17.07 16.54 -5.20
CA GLY A 50 17.60 17.28 -6.35
C GLY A 50 17.98 16.38 -7.53
N ALA A 51 17.66 15.08 -7.47
CA ALA A 51 17.85 14.15 -8.59
C ALA A 51 16.84 14.35 -9.73
N LEU A 52 15.75 15.07 -9.47
CA LEU A 52 14.73 15.43 -10.47
C LEU A 52 14.31 16.89 -10.30
N GLU A 53 14.40 17.66 -11.38
CA GLU A 53 13.88 19.03 -11.39
C GLU A 53 12.35 19.05 -11.48
N PRO A 54 11.68 19.92 -10.70
CA PRO A 54 10.24 20.09 -10.81
C PRO A 54 9.85 20.79 -12.10
N THR A 55 8.61 20.58 -12.55
CA THR A 55 8.06 21.26 -13.73
C THR A 55 7.63 22.69 -13.42
N SER A 56 7.26 22.97 -12.17
CA SER A 56 6.86 24.29 -11.69
C SER A 56 7.19 24.48 -10.21
N GLY A 57 7.28 25.73 -9.78
CA GLY A 57 7.60 26.10 -8.40
C GLY A 57 9.08 25.87 -8.07
N ASP A 58 9.41 26.07 -6.79
CA ASP A 58 10.79 26.12 -6.34
C ASP A 58 11.01 25.24 -5.10
N ILE A 59 12.21 24.65 -5.02
CA ILE A 59 12.69 23.94 -3.81
C ILE A 59 13.91 24.70 -3.29
N SER A 60 13.78 25.26 -2.10
CA SER A 60 14.87 25.88 -1.36
C SER A 60 15.41 24.92 -0.30
N ARG A 61 16.74 24.83 -0.20
CA ARG A 61 17.44 23.99 0.76
C ARG A 61 18.46 24.84 1.52
N THR A 62 18.69 24.49 2.78
CA THR A 62 19.79 25.09 3.53
C THR A 62 21.13 24.74 2.87
N ARG A 63 22.06 25.70 2.84
CA ARG A 63 23.38 25.51 2.20
C ARG A 63 24.15 24.41 2.95
N GLY A 64 24.68 23.44 2.20
CA GLY A 64 25.47 22.33 2.75
C GLY A 64 24.64 21.17 3.30
N LEU A 65 23.31 21.18 3.10
CA LEU A 65 22.42 20.13 3.57
C LEU A 65 22.76 18.75 2.96
N ARG A 66 23.05 17.77 3.81
CA ARG A 66 23.24 16.37 3.44
C ARG A 66 21.91 15.64 3.49
N VAL A 67 21.38 15.28 2.32
CA VAL A 67 20.12 14.54 2.20
C VAL A 67 20.42 13.06 1.99
N GLY A 68 20.09 12.22 2.97
CA GLY A 68 20.18 10.77 2.86
C GLY A 68 18.91 10.21 2.24
N HIS A 69 19.01 9.47 1.13
CA HIS A 69 17.85 8.88 0.45
C HIS A 69 18.01 7.37 0.30
N VAL A 70 17.08 6.63 0.91
CA VAL A 70 16.97 5.18 0.78
C VAL A 70 16.00 4.87 -0.34
N GLU A 71 16.54 4.35 -1.44
CA GLU A 71 15.77 4.01 -2.64
C GLU A 71 14.89 2.77 -2.44
N GLN A 72 13.81 2.68 -3.22
CA GLN A 72 12.87 1.56 -3.15
C GLN A 72 13.47 0.20 -3.51
N SER A 73 14.43 0.12 -4.45
CA SER A 73 15.03 -1.16 -4.87
C SER A 73 16.52 -1.19 -4.62
N VAL A 74 17.07 -2.38 -4.34
CA VAL A 74 18.50 -2.57 -4.20
C VAL A 74 19.18 -2.39 -5.56
N PRO A 75 20.14 -1.45 -5.70
CA PRO A 75 20.90 -1.30 -6.94
C PRO A 75 21.65 -2.60 -7.29
N PRO A 76 21.60 -3.07 -8.55
CA PRO A 76 22.25 -4.33 -8.94
C PRO A 76 23.74 -4.39 -8.63
N ALA A 77 24.43 -3.25 -8.67
CA ALA A 77 25.86 -3.13 -8.35
C ALA A 77 26.20 -3.51 -6.89
N LEU A 78 25.22 -3.46 -5.98
CA LEU A 78 25.43 -3.81 -4.56
C LEU A 78 25.22 -5.31 -4.28
N LEU A 79 24.61 -6.07 -5.20
CA LEU A 79 24.17 -7.45 -4.94
C LEU A 79 25.32 -8.42 -4.64
N SER A 80 26.49 -8.19 -5.25
CA SER A 80 27.69 -9.01 -5.07
C SER A 80 28.51 -8.65 -3.83
N ARG A 81 28.28 -7.48 -3.23
CA ARG A 81 28.99 -6.99 -2.04
C ARG A 81 28.38 -7.58 -0.77
N THR A 82 29.18 -7.70 0.30
CA THR A 82 28.66 -8.09 1.62
C THR A 82 27.89 -6.94 2.26
N PHE A 83 27.00 -7.22 3.22
CA PHE A 83 26.29 -6.18 3.97
C PHE A 83 27.28 -5.13 4.49
N HIS A 84 28.32 -5.57 5.21
CA HIS A 84 29.31 -4.69 5.79
C HIS A 84 30.01 -3.83 4.72
N GLN A 85 30.43 -4.43 3.61
CA GLN A 85 31.03 -3.70 2.49
C GLN A 85 30.08 -2.67 1.90
N VAL A 86 28.79 -2.98 1.75
CA VAL A 86 27.80 -2.03 1.22
C VAL A 86 27.70 -0.77 2.08
N VAL A 87 27.82 -0.91 3.40
CA VAL A 87 27.81 0.24 4.33
C VAL A 87 29.16 0.96 4.30
N ALA A 88 30.27 0.23 4.36
CA ALA A 88 31.62 0.82 4.31
C ALA A 88 31.87 1.59 3.01
N ASP A 89 31.42 1.06 1.86
CA ASP A 89 31.55 1.67 0.53
C ASP A 89 30.79 3.02 0.40
N ALA A 90 29.94 3.40 1.37
CA ALA A 90 29.29 4.71 1.40
C ALA A 90 30.09 5.79 2.12
N LEU A 91 31.12 5.42 2.90
CA LEU A 91 32.04 6.39 3.47
C LEU A 91 32.93 6.97 2.36
N PRO A 92 33.30 8.26 2.44
CA PRO A 92 34.27 8.84 1.51
C PRO A 92 35.59 8.05 1.52
N ALA A 93 36.17 7.76 0.35
CA ALA A 93 37.37 6.94 0.24
C ALA A 93 38.57 7.47 1.06
N GLU A 94 38.65 8.78 1.24
CA GLU A 94 39.68 9.44 2.06
C GLU A 94 39.51 9.22 3.57
N GLN A 95 38.29 8.88 4.01
CA GLN A 95 37.90 8.74 5.40
C GLN A 95 37.65 7.28 5.80
N ALA A 96 37.49 6.38 4.83
CA ALA A 96 37.10 4.99 5.03
C ALA A 96 37.89 4.30 6.16
N ASP A 97 39.22 4.32 6.10
CA ASP A 97 40.08 3.66 7.11
C ASP A 97 39.93 4.27 8.52
N SER A 98 39.79 5.60 8.62
CA SER A 98 39.66 6.30 9.90
C SER A 98 38.24 6.23 10.49
N GLU A 99 37.24 5.99 9.65
CA GLU A 99 35.82 6.04 10.00
C GLU A 99 35.13 4.68 9.97
N MET A 100 35.87 3.58 9.76
CA MET A 100 35.33 2.21 9.82
C MET A 100 34.52 1.94 11.08
N TRP A 101 34.91 2.51 12.22
CA TRP A 101 34.17 2.37 13.48
C TRP A 101 32.71 2.86 13.40
N ARG A 102 32.42 3.84 12.51
CA ARG A 102 31.04 4.30 12.27
C ARG A 102 30.19 3.21 11.64
N VAL A 103 30.78 2.37 10.80
CA VAL A 103 30.08 1.21 10.21
C VAL A 103 29.61 0.30 11.34
N ASP A 104 30.50 -0.09 12.24
CA ASP A 104 30.15 -0.96 13.37
C ASP A 104 29.06 -0.35 14.25
N VAL A 105 29.18 0.93 14.62
CA VAL A 105 28.16 1.65 15.41
C VAL A 105 26.80 1.66 14.72
N VAL A 106 26.76 1.88 13.40
CA VAL A 106 25.49 1.87 12.65
C VAL A 106 24.90 0.47 12.60
N LEU A 107 25.71 -0.56 12.36
CA LEU A 107 25.27 -1.95 12.32
C LEU A 107 24.75 -2.42 13.69
N ASP A 108 25.39 -2.00 14.77
CA ASP A 108 24.95 -2.26 16.14
C ASP A 108 23.65 -1.51 16.45
N SER A 109 23.52 -0.24 16.04
CA SER A 109 22.28 0.54 16.25
C SER A 109 21.05 -0.02 15.54
N LEU A 110 21.29 -0.80 14.48
CA LEU A 110 20.27 -1.49 13.70
C LEU A 110 20.18 -2.98 14.07
N ASP A 111 20.77 -3.41 15.20
CA ASP A 111 20.80 -4.79 15.70
C ASP A 111 21.12 -5.82 14.61
N VAL A 112 22.12 -5.55 13.76
CA VAL A 112 22.52 -6.44 12.65
C VAL A 112 23.44 -7.55 13.19
N PRO A 113 23.04 -8.84 13.17
CA PRO A 113 23.87 -9.93 13.67
C PRO A 113 25.16 -10.09 12.85
N GLU A 114 26.28 -10.37 13.51
CA GLU A 114 27.58 -10.61 12.84
C GLU A 114 27.50 -11.61 11.66
N PRO A 115 26.78 -12.75 11.75
CA PRO A 115 26.71 -13.70 10.63
C PRO A 115 25.97 -13.15 9.39
N MET A 116 25.22 -12.06 9.53
CA MET A 116 24.56 -11.37 8.41
C MET A 116 25.47 -10.31 7.78
N ARG A 117 26.40 -9.72 8.56
CA ARG A 117 27.31 -8.65 8.11
C ARG A 117 28.22 -9.11 6.96
N GLU A 118 28.69 -10.35 7.03
CA GLU A 118 29.61 -10.95 6.05
C GLU A 118 28.90 -11.60 4.84
N ARG A 119 27.56 -11.66 4.84
CA ARG A 119 26.83 -12.29 3.74
C ARG A 119 26.72 -11.33 2.55
N PRO A 120 26.90 -11.83 1.31
CA PRO A 120 26.57 -11.09 0.10
C PRO A 120 25.11 -10.65 0.09
N MET A 121 24.83 -9.44 -0.40
CA MET A 121 23.47 -8.89 -0.48
C MET A 121 22.49 -9.83 -1.19
N GLN A 122 22.91 -10.48 -2.28
CA GLN A 122 22.09 -11.46 -3.01
C GLN A 122 21.70 -12.71 -2.19
N ALA A 123 22.45 -13.04 -1.13
CA ALA A 123 22.17 -14.17 -0.24
C ALA A 123 21.33 -13.77 0.98
N LEU A 124 21.06 -12.47 1.17
CA LEU A 124 20.23 -11.95 2.24
C LEU A 124 18.74 -11.97 1.83
N SER A 125 17.86 -12.14 2.82
CA SER A 125 16.43 -11.90 2.61
C SER A 125 16.18 -10.43 2.24
N GLY A 126 15.11 -10.13 1.50
CA GLY A 126 14.77 -8.77 1.09
C GLY A 126 14.75 -7.76 2.26
N GLY A 127 14.30 -8.18 3.45
CA GLY A 127 14.31 -7.29 4.61
C GLY A 127 15.70 -6.97 5.19
N TRP A 128 16.64 -7.90 5.10
CA TRP A 128 18.04 -7.61 5.44
C TRP A 128 18.69 -6.69 4.40
N GLN A 129 18.36 -6.89 3.12
CA GLN A 129 18.82 -5.99 2.06
C GLN A 129 18.30 -4.55 2.28
N ARG A 130 17.04 -4.40 2.72
CA ARG A 130 16.47 -3.10 3.08
C ARG A 130 17.22 -2.43 4.24
N LEU A 131 17.47 -3.17 5.32
CA LEU A 131 18.25 -2.65 6.46
C LEU A 131 19.67 -2.25 6.04
N ALA A 132 20.30 -2.98 5.12
CA ALA A 132 21.61 -2.60 4.58
C ALA A 132 21.58 -1.27 3.81
N LEU A 133 20.52 -1.00 3.03
CA LEU A 133 20.37 0.30 2.36
C LEU A 133 20.15 1.44 3.36
N ILE A 134 19.41 1.20 4.43
CA ILE A 134 19.20 2.17 5.51
C ILE A 134 20.53 2.45 6.21
N ALA A 135 21.26 1.41 6.62
CA ALA A 135 22.59 1.51 7.23
C ALA A 135 23.57 2.29 6.34
N ARG A 136 23.61 1.96 5.04
CA ARG A 136 24.45 2.62 4.03
C ARG A 136 24.17 4.11 3.92
N VAL A 137 22.92 4.54 4.03
CA VAL A 137 22.58 5.97 4.00
C VAL A 137 22.90 6.61 5.36
N TRP A 138 22.55 5.95 6.45
CA TRP A 138 22.71 6.48 7.80
C TRP A 138 24.18 6.68 8.19
N VAL A 139 25.08 5.80 7.74
CA VAL A 139 26.53 5.92 8.01
C VAL A 139 27.12 7.21 7.47
N THR A 140 26.50 7.86 6.49
CA THR A 140 26.94 9.16 5.94
C THR A 140 26.58 10.36 6.83
N ASP A 141 25.90 10.13 7.96
CA ASP A 141 25.41 11.17 8.88
C ASP A 141 24.55 12.23 8.18
N PRO A 142 23.39 11.86 7.62
CA PRO A 142 22.54 12.79 6.88
C PRO A 142 21.83 13.78 7.80
N ASP A 143 21.68 15.03 7.35
CA ASP A 143 20.92 16.06 8.06
C ASP A 143 19.40 15.90 7.87
N VAL A 144 18.98 15.20 6.80
CA VAL A 144 17.58 14.83 6.51
C VAL A 144 17.56 13.41 5.96
N LEU A 145 16.70 12.55 6.51
CA LEU A 145 16.52 11.17 6.03
C LEU A 145 15.23 11.02 5.22
N LEU A 146 15.35 10.48 4.00
CA LEU A 146 14.24 10.19 3.11
C LEU A 146 14.16 8.67 2.89
N LEU A 147 13.00 8.08 3.18
CA LEU A 147 12.77 6.64 3.07
C LEU A 147 11.64 6.34 2.08
N ASP A 148 11.95 5.61 1.01
CA ASP A 148 10.96 5.19 0.01
C ASP A 148 10.55 3.72 0.22
N GLU A 149 9.31 3.51 0.67
CA GLU A 149 8.70 2.22 1.01
C GLU A 149 9.60 1.33 1.91
N PRO A 150 9.99 1.82 3.10
CA PRO A 150 10.97 1.12 3.93
C PRO A 150 10.44 -0.18 4.55
N THR A 151 9.12 -0.34 4.65
CA THR A 151 8.46 -1.54 5.20
C THR A 151 8.29 -2.67 4.19
N ASN A 152 8.46 -2.40 2.89
CA ASN A 152 8.29 -3.43 1.87
C ASN A 152 9.29 -4.57 2.04
N HIS A 153 8.77 -5.80 2.00
CA HIS A 153 9.52 -7.04 2.20
C HIS A 153 10.11 -7.22 3.61
N LEU A 154 9.71 -6.38 4.57
CA LEU A 154 9.99 -6.60 5.98
C LEU A 154 8.93 -7.51 6.60
N ASP A 155 9.38 -8.32 7.55
CA ASP A 155 8.48 -9.05 8.42
C ASP A 155 8.18 -8.24 9.68
N LEU A 156 7.20 -8.67 10.45
CA LEU A 156 6.76 -7.95 11.66
C LEU A 156 7.91 -7.66 12.64
N ALA A 157 8.90 -8.57 12.76
CA ALA A 157 10.04 -8.38 13.65
C ALA A 157 10.93 -7.23 13.15
N LYS A 158 11.28 -7.25 11.87
CA LYS A 158 12.09 -6.18 11.25
C LYS A 158 11.33 -4.86 11.14
N ILE A 159 10.01 -4.88 10.96
CA ILE A 159 9.19 -3.67 11.04
C ILE A 159 9.32 -3.07 12.44
N SER A 160 9.15 -3.86 13.50
CA SER A 160 9.29 -3.38 14.88
C SER A 160 10.71 -2.88 15.20
N GLN A 161 11.73 -3.55 14.67
CA GLN A 161 13.12 -3.13 14.76
C GLN A 161 13.32 -1.75 14.12
N LEU A 162 12.81 -1.57 12.91
CA LEU A 162 12.89 -0.31 12.19
C LEU A 162 12.10 0.81 12.89
N GLU A 163 10.92 0.51 13.44
CA GLU A 163 10.15 1.45 14.26
C GLU A 163 10.93 1.93 15.48
N SER A 164 11.55 0.99 16.20
CA SER A 164 12.35 1.28 17.39
C SER A 164 13.55 2.15 17.04
N TRP A 165 14.27 1.81 15.97
CA TRP A 165 15.39 2.59 15.47
C TRP A 165 14.97 4.01 15.04
N LEU A 166 13.90 4.15 14.26
CA LEU A 166 13.39 5.45 13.81
C LEU A 166 12.97 6.36 14.97
N ASN A 167 12.36 5.77 16.01
CA ASN A 167 11.93 6.48 17.20
C ASN A 167 13.11 6.83 18.13
N ALA A 168 14.22 6.09 18.05
CA ALA A 168 15.46 6.38 18.75
C ALA A 168 16.36 7.42 18.04
N LEU A 169 16.09 7.74 16.77
CA LEU A 169 16.86 8.75 16.03
C LEU A 169 16.85 10.11 16.74
N PRO A 170 17.93 10.91 16.60
CA PRO A 170 17.97 12.27 17.11
C PRO A 170 16.73 13.07 16.67
N ARG A 171 16.12 13.77 17.63
CA ARG A 171 14.91 14.56 17.36
C ARG A 171 15.16 15.66 16.32
N GLU A 172 16.38 16.17 16.23
CA GLU A 172 16.71 17.26 15.31
C GLU A 172 16.75 16.84 13.84
N VAL A 173 17.05 15.57 13.55
CA VAL A 173 17.13 15.05 12.18
C VAL A 173 15.71 14.76 11.69
N PRO A 174 15.13 15.51 10.74
CA PRO A 174 13.83 15.17 10.18
C PRO A 174 13.89 13.90 9.34
N VAL A 175 12.77 13.18 9.34
CA VAL A 175 12.57 11.97 8.53
C VAL A 175 11.33 12.14 7.67
N VAL A 176 11.45 11.85 6.38
CA VAL A 176 10.35 11.81 5.42
C VAL A 176 10.18 10.39 4.94
N ILE A 177 8.98 9.84 5.06
CA ILE A 177 8.70 8.42 4.83
C ILE A 177 7.56 8.30 3.83
N ALA A 178 7.84 7.76 2.65
CA ALA A 178 6.80 7.27 1.75
C ALA A 178 6.48 5.82 2.10
N SER A 179 5.25 5.53 2.49
CA SER A 179 4.83 4.16 2.82
C SER A 179 3.34 3.95 2.57
N HIS A 180 2.94 2.70 2.38
CA HIS A 180 1.55 2.25 2.44
C HIS A 180 1.21 1.48 3.74
N ASP A 181 2.16 1.32 4.66
CA ASP A 181 1.92 0.67 5.96
C ASP A 181 1.35 1.68 6.97
N ARG A 182 0.05 1.56 7.20
CA ARG A 182 -0.75 2.46 8.06
C ARG A 182 -0.27 2.41 9.52
N ALA A 183 -0.02 1.22 10.04
CA ALA A 183 0.40 1.03 11.42
C ALA A 183 1.83 1.55 11.64
N PHE A 184 2.71 1.35 10.66
CA PHE A 184 4.06 1.91 10.70
C PHE A 184 4.04 3.43 10.69
N LEU A 185 3.28 4.04 9.78
CA LEU A 185 3.15 5.50 9.73
C LEU A 185 2.62 6.06 11.06
N ASP A 186 1.61 5.43 11.68
CA ASP A 186 1.13 5.84 13.01
C ASP A 186 2.20 5.74 14.11
N ALA A 187 3.08 4.74 14.03
CA ALA A 187 4.10 4.48 15.04
C ALA A 187 5.31 5.43 14.96
N VAL A 188 5.65 5.94 13.75
CA VAL A 188 6.91 6.69 13.54
C VAL A 188 6.71 8.12 13.03
N THR A 189 5.50 8.51 12.61
CA THR A 189 5.22 9.85 12.04
C THR A 189 4.42 10.75 12.98
N ASN A 190 4.65 12.06 12.88
CA ASN A 190 3.92 13.09 13.61
C ASN A 190 3.21 14.08 12.69
N ARG A 191 3.46 14.00 11.37
CA ARG A 191 2.83 14.78 10.32
C ARG A 191 2.53 13.87 9.14
N THR A 192 1.44 14.13 8.44
CA THR A 192 1.02 13.35 7.26
C THR A 192 0.70 14.29 6.11
N LEU A 193 1.33 14.07 4.96
CA LEU A 193 1.03 14.68 3.67
C LEU A 193 0.22 13.69 2.83
N PHE A 194 -0.99 14.09 2.41
CA PHE A 194 -1.76 13.38 1.39
C PHE A 194 -1.46 14.00 0.03
N LEU A 195 -0.61 13.34 -0.75
CA LEU A 195 -0.17 13.80 -2.05
C LEU A 195 -1.26 13.49 -3.10
N ARG A 196 -1.83 14.55 -3.67
CA ARG A 196 -2.91 14.53 -4.65
C ARG A 196 -2.51 15.35 -5.89
N PRO A 197 -3.12 15.10 -7.06
CA PRO A 197 -2.87 15.90 -8.28
C PRO A 197 -3.05 17.40 -8.07
N GLU A 198 -4.06 17.75 -7.28
CA GLU A 198 -4.41 19.10 -6.86
C GLU A 198 -4.76 19.03 -5.38
N ASP A 199 -4.52 20.13 -4.64
CA ASP A 199 -4.82 20.27 -3.22
C ASP A 199 -4.27 19.11 -2.38
N SER A 200 -2.96 19.11 -2.15
CA SER A 200 -2.29 18.13 -1.28
C SER A 200 -2.25 18.59 0.18
N PRO A 201 -3.21 18.21 1.04
CA PRO A 201 -3.24 18.69 2.41
C PRO A 201 -2.17 18.03 3.27
N VAL A 202 -1.67 18.82 4.23
CA VAL A 202 -0.70 18.39 5.24
C VAL A 202 -1.31 18.58 6.60
N PHE A 203 -1.29 17.54 7.42
CA PHE A 203 -1.78 17.57 8.79
C PHE A 203 -0.63 17.36 9.78
N ALA A 204 -0.66 18.08 10.90
CA ALA A 204 0.24 17.85 12.03
C ALA A 204 -0.28 16.71 12.91
N LEU A 205 -0.56 15.57 12.28
CA LEU A 205 -1.14 14.39 12.88
C LEU A 205 -0.48 13.12 12.28
N PRO A 206 -0.33 12.05 13.08
CA PRO A 206 -0.05 10.71 12.57
C PRO A 206 -1.17 10.23 11.64
N TYR A 207 -0.87 9.19 10.85
CA TYR A 207 -1.68 8.75 9.72
C TYR A 207 -3.17 8.58 10.03
N SER A 208 -3.56 7.77 11.03
CA SER A 208 -4.97 7.45 11.28
C SER A 208 -5.79 8.68 11.65
N ARG A 209 -5.21 9.60 12.44
CA ARG A 209 -5.88 10.88 12.80
C ARG A 209 -5.89 11.85 11.64
N ALA A 210 -4.84 11.87 10.83
CA ALA A 210 -4.77 12.67 9.62
C ALA A 210 -5.80 12.20 8.57
N ARG A 211 -6.03 10.89 8.45
CA ARG A 211 -7.05 10.30 7.55
C ARG A 211 -8.45 10.74 7.96
N GLN A 212 -8.78 10.69 9.25
CA GLN A 212 -10.05 11.23 9.76
C GLN A 212 -10.21 12.73 9.45
N ALA A 213 -9.16 13.52 9.69
CA ALA A 213 -9.17 14.95 9.38
C ALA A 213 -9.32 15.24 7.87
N LEU A 214 -8.75 14.38 7.03
CA LEU A 214 -8.90 14.44 5.57
C LEU A 214 -10.34 14.14 5.15
N ASP A 215 -10.95 13.10 5.71
CA ASP A 215 -12.32 12.72 5.38
C ASP A 215 -13.31 13.82 5.81
N ASP A 216 -13.08 14.44 6.97
CA ASP A 216 -13.85 15.60 7.43
C ASP A 216 -13.68 16.82 6.51
N LEU A 217 -12.44 17.09 6.07
CA LEU A 217 -12.13 18.16 5.12
C LEU A 217 -12.85 17.93 3.78
N ASP A 218 -12.75 16.73 3.22
CA ASP A 218 -13.38 16.38 1.95
C ASP A 218 -14.92 16.42 2.06
N ALA A 219 -15.49 15.91 3.15
CA ALA A 219 -16.93 15.96 3.41
C ALA A 219 -17.44 17.39 3.60
N SER A 220 -16.66 18.27 4.23
CA SER A 220 -17.00 19.69 4.39
C SER A 220 -16.97 20.42 3.04
N THR A 221 -15.97 20.11 2.21
CA THR A 221 -15.80 20.65 0.85
C THR A 221 -16.94 20.19 -0.05
N ALA A 222 -17.33 18.92 0.01
CA ALA A 222 -18.46 18.38 -0.75
C ALA A 222 -19.78 19.08 -0.39
N ARG A 223 -20.04 19.26 0.92
CA ARG A 223 -21.23 19.99 1.41
C ARG A 223 -21.22 21.46 1.00
N ARG A 224 -20.05 22.10 0.90
CA ARG A 224 -19.93 23.47 0.40
C ARG A 224 -20.22 23.53 -1.09
N PHE A 225 -19.60 22.66 -1.89
CA PHE A 225 -19.83 22.54 -3.32
C PHE A 225 -21.32 22.33 -3.65
N GLU A 226 -21.99 21.39 -2.97
CA GLU A 226 -23.43 21.15 -3.18
C GLU A 226 -24.30 22.37 -2.87
N ARG A 227 -23.95 23.13 -1.83
CA ARG A 227 -24.67 24.36 -1.47
C ARG A 227 -24.47 25.43 -2.53
N ASP A 228 -23.22 25.66 -2.94
CA ASP A 228 -22.87 26.68 -3.93
C ASP A 228 -23.54 26.37 -5.29
N MET A 229 -23.52 25.10 -5.71
CA MET A 229 -24.23 24.65 -6.92
C MET A 229 -25.76 24.80 -6.82
N LYS A 230 -26.37 24.51 -5.67
CA LYS A 230 -27.81 24.74 -5.45
C LYS A 230 -28.17 26.22 -5.54
N VAL A 231 -27.35 27.10 -4.97
CA VAL A 231 -27.56 28.56 -5.05
C VAL A 231 -27.41 29.05 -6.48
N ALA A 232 -26.38 28.62 -7.21
CA ALA A 232 -26.19 28.97 -8.62
C ALA A 232 -27.38 28.54 -9.49
N GLN A 233 -27.89 27.31 -9.29
CA GLN A 233 -29.08 26.82 -9.98
C GLN A 233 -30.33 27.65 -9.66
N GLN A 234 -30.53 28.07 -8.41
CA GLN A 234 -31.63 28.96 -8.03
C GLN A 234 -31.54 30.32 -8.70
N LEU A 235 -30.33 30.92 -8.73
CA LEU A 235 -30.08 32.19 -9.43
C LEU A 235 -30.36 32.07 -10.93
N ARG A 236 -29.96 30.97 -11.58
CA ARG A 236 -30.30 30.72 -12.99
C ARG A 236 -31.80 30.58 -13.23
N LYS A 237 -32.53 29.87 -12.36
CA LYS A 237 -33.99 29.77 -12.45
C LYS A 237 -34.67 31.14 -12.31
N GLN A 238 -34.20 31.97 -11.36
CA GLN A 238 -34.69 33.33 -11.19
C GLN A 238 -34.38 34.19 -12.42
N ALA A 239 -33.16 34.11 -12.95
CA ALA A 239 -32.75 34.82 -14.17
C ALA A 239 -33.60 34.40 -15.37
N ALA A 240 -33.86 33.10 -15.56
CA ALA A 240 -34.73 32.61 -16.64
C ALA A 240 -36.17 33.13 -16.53
N LYS A 241 -36.73 33.12 -15.31
CA LYS A 241 -38.07 33.69 -15.05
C LYS A 241 -38.12 35.18 -15.36
N LEU A 242 -37.13 35.94 -14.89
CA LEU A 242 -37.04 37.39 -15.14
C LEU A 242 -36.80 37.72 -16.61
N ASN A 243 -36.02 36.90 -17.32
CA ASN A 243 -35.78 37.06 -18.75
C ASN A 243 -37.09 36.94 -19.55
N ASN A 244 -37.90 35.92 -19.26
CA ASN A 244 -39.18 35.71 -19.94
C ASN A 244 -40.16 36.88 -19.66
N ILE A 245 -40.18 37.40 -18.43
CA ILE A 245 -41.01 38.56 -18.06
C ILE A 245 -40.48 39.83 -18.73
N GLY A 246 -39.16 40.05 -18.74
CA GLY A 246 -38.52 41.21 -19.33
C GLY A 246 -38.76 41.33 -20.84
N ILE A 247 -38.63 40.21 -21.57
CA ILE A 247 -38.91 40.14 -23.01
C ILE A 247 -40.39 40.45 -23.31
N ASN A 248 -41.31 39.87 -22.53
CA ASN A 248 -42.75 40.09 -22.73
C ASN A 248 -43.23 41.49 -22.34
N SER A 249 -42.50 42.20 -21.47
CA SER A 249 -42.88 43.53 -20.94
C SER A 249 -42.06 44.69 -21.51
N GLY A 250 -41.02 44.43 -22.31
CA GLY A 250 -40.14 45.46 -22.87
C GLY A 250 -39.31 46.21 -21.82
N SER A 251 -39.04 45.60 -20.67
CA SER A 251 -38.36 46.26 -19.55
C SER A 251 -36.84 46.06 -19.57
N ASP A 252 -36.10 47.11 -19.92
CA ASP A 252 -34.62 47.12 -19.92
C ASP A 252 -34.03 46.81 -18.54
N LEU A 253 -34.68 47.26 -17.47
CA LEU A 253 -34.23 47.04 -16.09
C LEU A 253 -34.24 45.53 -15.73
N LEU A 254 -35.26 44.78 -16.18
CA LEU A 254 -35.34 43.34 -15.95
C LEU A 254 -34.30 42.56 -16.75
N THR A 255 -33.93 43.06 -17.93
CA THR A 255 -32.86 42.50 -18.76
C THR A 255 -31.49 42.68 -18.12
N VAL A 256 -31.19 43.87 -17.57
CA VAL A 256 -29.94 44.14 -16.82
C VAL A 256 -29.86 43.28 -15.57
N LYS A 257 -30.96 43.16 -14.80
CA LYS A 257 -31.01 42.33 -13.59
C LYS A 257 -30.83 40.83 -13.92
N THR A 258 -31.36 40.37 -15.05
CA THR A 258 -31.15 39.00 -15.55
C THR A 258 -29.67 38.74 -15.84
N LYS A 259 -28.99 39.69 -16.49
CA LYS A 259 -27.54 39.60 -16.76
C LYS A 259 -26.74 39.49 -15.47
N GLN A 260 -27.01 40.35 -14.49
CA GLN A 260 -26.34 40.34 -13.18
C GLN A 260 -26.54 39.01 -12.42
N LEU A 261 -27.75 38.45 -12.45
CA LEU A 261 -28.04 37.15 -11.81
C LEU A 261 -27.31 36.00 -12.50
N ARG A 262 -27.18 36.05 -13.84
CA ARG A 262 -26.39 35.06 -14.60
C ARG A 262 -24.90 35.16 -14.26
N GLU A 263 -24.33 36.37 -14.28
CA GLU A 263 -22.92 36.60 -13.91
C GLU A 263 -22.63 36.14 -12.46
N ARG A 264 -23.57 36.36 -11.53
CA ARG A 264 -23.42 35.90 -10.15
C ARG A 264 -23.48 34.38 -10.04
N ALA A 265 -24.35 33.72 -10.81
CA ALA A 265 -24.42 32.27 -10.86
C ALA A 265 -23.14 31.66 -11.46
N GLU A 266 -22.63 32.25 -12.54
CA GLU A 266 -21.38 31.86 -13.20
C GLU A 266 -20.19 31.98 -12.26
N LYS A 267 -20.02 33.11 -11.56
CA LYS A 267 -18.97 33.26 -10.54
C LYS A 267 -19.04 32.24 -9.42
N LEU A 268 -20.24 31.82 -9.01
CA LEU A 268 -20.41 30.78 -7.99
C LEU A 268 -20.05 29.40 -8.51
N GLU A 269 -20.35 29.11 -9.78
CA GLU A 269 -19.97 27.84 -10.43
C GLU A 269 -18.46 27.78 -10.67
N ASP A 270 -17.84 28.86 -11.13
CA ASP A 270 -16.39 28.94 -11.37
C ASP A 270 -15.57 28.84 -10.07
N ALA A 271 -16.10 29.39 -8.97
CA ALA A 271 -15.46 29.30 -7.65
C ALA A 271 -15.77 28.00 -6.91
N ALA A 272 -16.72 27.20 -7.38
CA ALA A 272 -17.12 25.96 -6.72
C ALA A 272 -16.10 24.85 -7.01
N VAL A 273 -15.18 24.65 -6.07
CA VAL A 273 -14.23 23.53 -6.11
C VAL A 273 -14.97 22.24 -5.76
N SER A 274 -14.98 21.27 -6.68
CA SER A 274 -15.50 19.94 -6.38
C SER A 274 -14.63 19.29 -5.32
N ALA A 275 -15.24 18.66 -4.32
CA ALA A 275 -14.48 17.84 -3.38
C ALA A 275 -13.61 16.84 -4.14
N HIS A 276 -12.36 16.70 -3.70
CA HIS A 276 -11.48 15.69 -4.26
C HIS A 276 -12.13 14.33 -4.03
N ARG A 277 -12.61 13.74 -5.12
CA ARG A 277 -12.95 12.32 -5.14
C ARG A 277 -11.85 11.67 -5.93
N GLU A 278 -10.97 11.01 -5.21
CA GLU A 278 -10.10 10.03 -5.85
C GLU A 278 -11.03 9.06 -6.57
N LYS A 279 -11.00 9.09 -7.92
CA LYS A 279 -11.74 8.12 -8.71
C LYS A 279 -11.07 6.79 -8.39
N SER A 280 -11.62 6.07 -7.41
CA SER A 280 -11.10 4.78 -6.95
C SER A 280 -10.67 4.01 -8.18
N ALA A 281 -9.40 3.63 -8.21
CA ALA A 281 -8.79 2.99 -9.37
C ALA A 281 -9.35 1.56 -9.49
N GLY A 282 -10.59 1.45 -9.95
CA GLY A 282 -11.39 0.25 -9.97
C GLY A 282 -11.87 -0.19 -8.59
N ALA A 283 -13.13 -0.63 -8.50
CA ALA A 283 -13.62 -1.28 -7.28
C ALA A 283 -13.08 -2.72 -7.23
N ILE A 284 -12.31 -3.06 -6.20
CA ILE A 284 -12.04 -4.48 -5.89
C ILE A 284 -13.38 -5.11 -5.59
N ARG A 285 -13.69 -6.19 -6.31
CA ARG A 285 -14.91 -6.97 -6.10
C ARG A 285 -14.52 -8.42 -6.02
N LEU A 286 -15.02 -9.12 -5.03
CA LEU A 286 -14.88 -10.55 -4.85
C LEU A 286 -16.22 -11.19 -5.23
N ALA A 287 -16.15 -12.41 -5.76
CA ALA A 287 -17.34 -13.19 -6.03
C ALA A 287 -17.49 -14.23 -4.92
N ASN A 288 -18.72 -14.52 -4.50
CA ASN A 288 -18.96 -15.59 -3.56
C ASN A 288 -19.97 -16.57 -4.16
N ARG A 289 -19.58 -17.83 -4.30
CA ARG A 289 -20.49 -18.92 -4.65
C ARG A 289 -21.15 -19.42 -3.37
N GLY A 290 -22.48 -19.46 -3.34
CA GLY A 290 -23.21 -20.06 -2.23
C GLY A 290 -22.79 -21.51 -2.02
N THR A 291 -22.63 -21.93 -0.77
CA THR A 291 -22.36 -23.32 -0.38
C THR A 291 -23.20 -23.65 0.85
N HIS A 292 -23.82 -24.84 0.84
CA HIS A 292 -24.65 -25.31 1.95
C HIS A 292 -23.84 -26.01 3.05
N ALA A 293 -22.57 -26.33 2.78
CA ALA A 293 -21.67 -26.94 3.75
C ALA A 293 -21.14 -25.90 4.75
N LYS A 294 -21.44 -26.12 6.04
CA LYS A 294 -20.93 -25.27 7.13
C LYS A 294 -19.43 -25.42 7.34
N VAL A 295 -18.89 -26.62 7.11
CA VAL A 295 -17.44 -26.93 7.21
C VAL A 295 -16.87 -27.13 5.81
N LEU A 296 -15.84 -26.36 5.48
CA LEU A 296 -15.16 -26.39 4.19
C LEU A 296 -13.97 -27.35 4.22
N ILE A 297 -13.15 -27.25 5.27
CA ILE A 297 -11.92 -28.06 5.42
C ILE A 297 -11.85 -28.58 6.86
N THR A 298 -11.50 -29.85 7.01
CA THR A 298 -11.20 -30.49 8.29
C THR A 298 -9.76 -30.96 8.32
N LEU A 299 -9.06 -30.62 9.41
CA LEU A 299 -7.70 -31.04 9.71
C LEU A 299 -7.76 -31.99 10.91
N ASP A 300 -7.21 -33.18 10.77
CA ASP A 300 -7.17 -34.21 11.82
C ASP A 300 -5.72 -34.54 12.20
N ASP A 301 -5.02 -33.58 12.82
CA ASP A 301 -3.60 -33.67 13.13
C ASP A 301 -2.71 -33.85 11.89
N ALA A 302 -2.95 -33.01 10.88
CA ALA A 302 -2.12 -32.94 9.68
C ALA A 302 -0.71 -32.45 10.01
N ALA A 303 0.30 -33.08 9.39
CA ALA A 303 1.69 -32.70 9.49
C ALA A 303 2.04 -31.67 8.40
N VAL A 304 2.61 -30.54 8.80
CA VAL A 304 3.17 -29.55 7.88
C VAL A 304 4.67 -29.74 7.86
N GLU A 305 5.24 -29.99 6.69
CA GLU A 305 6.63 -30.41 6.52
C GLU A 305 7.37 -29.53 5.50
N THR A 306 8.70 -29.54 5.55
CA THR A 306 9.55 -29.01 4.48
C THR A 306 9.51 -29.93 3.24
N PRO A 307 9.96 -29.49 2.05
CA PRO A 307 10.07 -30.36 0.89
C PRO A 307 10.93 -31.60 1.13
N ASP A 308 11.90 -31.48 2.05
CA ASP A 308 12.81 -32.56 2.44
C ASP A 308 12.20 -33.49 3.52
N GLY A 309 10.91 -33.31 3.86
CA GLY A 309 10.18 -34.13 4.84
C GLY A 309 10.44 -33.79 6.31
N THR A 310 11.06 -32.65 6.61
CA THR A 310 11.27 -32.24 8.01
C THR A 310 9.99 -31.65 8.58
N LEU A 311 9.50 -32.21 9.69
CA LEU A 311 8.30 -31.72 10.38
C LEU A 311 8.50 -30.28 10.91
N LEU A 312 7.67 -29.37 10.43
CA LEU A 312 7.61 -27.98 10.91
C LEU A 312 6.63 -27.86 12.09
N PHE A 313 5.38 -28.28 11.89
CA PHE A 313 4.38 -28.31 12.95
C PHE A 313 3.22 -29.25 12.65
N LYS A 314 2.44 -29.56 13.69
CA LYS A 314 1.18 -30.29 13.58
C LYS A 314 -0.02 -29.39 13.79
N THR A 315 -1.06 -29.59 13.01
CA THR A 315 -2.27 -28.76 13.03
C THR A 315 -3.20 -29.07 14.20
N GLY A 316 -3.11 -30.28 14.77
CA GLY A 316 -4.13 -30.81 15.67
C GLY A 316 -5.49 -30.96 14.98
N LYS A 317 -6.55 -31.17 15.77
CA LYS A 317 -7.92 -31.22 15.25
C LYS A 317 -8.48 -29.82 15.07
N ARG A 318 -8.71 -29.42 13.82
CA ARG A 318 -9.24 -28.09 13.46
C ARG A 318 -10.24 -28.18 12.33
N HIS A 319 -11.12 -27.19 12.28
CA HIS A 319 -12.10 -27.04 11.20
C HIS A 319 -12.06 -25.60 10.69
N ILE A 320 -12.21 -25.47 9.38
CA ILE A 320 -12.39 -24.20 8.67
C ILE A 320 -13.84 -24.18 8.19
N CYS A 321 -14.61 -23.24 8.71
CA CYS A 321 -16.02 -23.08 8.43
C CYS A 321 -16.26 -21.96 7.42
N GLN A 322 -17.46 -21.94 6.85
CA GLN A 322 -17.90 -20.85 6.01
C GLN A 322 -17.97 -19.54 6.81
N GLY A 323 -17.39 -18.46 6.28
CA GLY A 323 -17.33 -17.15 6.92
C GLY A 323 -16.16 -16.97 7.90
N ASP A 324 -15.36 -18.01 8.13
CA ASP A 324 -14.12 -17.89 8.89
C ASP A 324 -13.10 -17.09 8.08
N ARG A 325 -12.51 -16.06 8.69
CA ARG A 325 -11.38 -15.28 8.19
C ARG A 325 -10.21 -15.51 9.12
N ILE A 326 -9.55 -16.64 8.89
CA ILE A 326 -8.52 -17.19 9.76
C ILE A 326 -7.19 -16.54 9.42
N VAL A 327 -6.58 -15.89 10.40
CA VAL A 327 -5.25 -15.30 10.25
C VAL A 327 -4.20 -16.28 10.77
N LEU A 328 -3.23 -16.63 9.91
CA LEU A 328 -2.07 -17.43 10.29
C LEU A 328 -0.97 -16.54 10.88
N LEU A 329 -0.85 -16.59 12.21
CA LEU A 329 0.19 -15.92 12.97
C LEU A 329 1.38 -16.86 13.16
N GLY A 330 2.57 -16.27 13.16
CA GLY A 330 3.81 -17.03 13.33
C GLY A 330 5.01 -16.31 12.75
N ARG A 331 6.18 -16.59 13.33
CA ARG A 331 7.45 -16.05 12.88
C ARG A 331 7.80 -16.56 11.48
N ASN A 332 8.69 -15.83 10.80
CA ASN A 332 9.17 -16.26 9.50
C ASN A 332 9.92 -17.60 9.60
N GLY A 333 9.73 -18.44 8.58
CA GLY A 333 10.30 -19.79 8.55
C GLY A 333 9.55 -20.85 9.36
N VAL A 334 8.48 -20.50 10.08
CA VAL A 334 7.71 -21.47 10.89
C VAL A 334 6.84 -22.42 10.04
N GLY A 335 6.66 -22.12 8.75
CA GLY A 335 5.90 -22.97 7.82
C GLY A 335 4.53 -22.44 7.39
N LYS A 336 4.24 -21.15 7.53
CA LYS A 336 2.96 -20.54 7.07
C LYS A 336 2.66 -20.84 5.60
N SER A 337 3.60 -20.54 4.69
CA SER A 337 3.43 -20.83 3.26
C SER A 337 3.34 -22.34 2.98
N ARG A 338 4.01 -23.20 3.78
CA ARG A 338 3.86 -24.66 3.66
C ARG A 338 2.49 -25.16 4.08
N PHE A 339 1.88 -24.52 5.07
CA PHE A 339 0.50 -24.80 5.42
C PHE A 339 -0.48 -24.34 4.33
N VAL A 340 -0.26 -23.16 3.74
CA VAL A 340 -1.02 -22.70 2.57
C VAL A 340 -0.88 -23.67 1.40
N ASP A 341 0.34 -24.13 1.09
CA ASP A 341 0.61 -25.16 0.08
C ASP A 341 -0.14 -26.47 0.36
N LEU A 342 -0.13 -26.92 1.62
CA LEU A 342 -0.82 -28.14 2.05
C LEU A 342 -2.33 -28.05 1.82
N ILE A 343 -2.96 -26.93 2.21
CA ILE A 343 -4.39 -26.70 1.98
C ILE A 343 -4.69 -26.62 0.48
N ARG A 344 -3.85 -25.91 -0.28
CA ARG A 344 -3.99 -25.79 -1.74
C ARG A 344 -3.97 -27.17 -2.40
N ASN A 345 -2.97 -28.00 -2.07
CA ASN A 345 -2.83 -29.34 -2.64
C ASN A 345 -4.02 -30.23 -2.25
N ALA A 346 -4.49 -30.15 -1.00
CA ALA A 346 -5.65 -30.91 -0.55
C ALA A 346 -6.95 -30.53 -1.28
N ILE A 347 -7.10 -29.28 -1.73
CA ILE A 347 -8.26 -28.84 -2.53
C ILE A 347 -8.11 -29.25 -4.00
N ALA A 348 -6.90 -29.12 -4.56
CA ALA A 348 -6.63 -29.46 -5.96
C ALA A 348 -6.74 -30.97 -6.22
N GLU A 349 -6.24 -31.78 -5.29
CA GLU A 349 -6.23 -33.23 -5.35
C GLU A 349 -6.82 -33.80 -4.05
N PRO A 350 -8.15 -33.86 -3.93
CA PRO A 350 -8.82 -34.41 -2.75
C PRO A 350 -8.33 -35.83 -2.41
N ASP A 351 -8.27 -36.14 -1.12
CA ASP A 351 -7.85 -37.44 -0.56
C ASP A 351 -6.36 -37.81 -0.76
N THR A 352 -5.56 -36.98 -1.42
CA THR A 352 -4.10 -37.22 -1.56
C THR A 352 -3.29 -36.76 -0.35
N VAL A 353 -3.79 -35.76 0.38
CA VAL A 353 -3.11 -35.19 1.55
C VAL A 353 -3.62 -35.89 2.82
N PRO A 354 -2.74 -36.61 3.55
CA PRO A 354 -3.14 -37.29 4.78
C PRO A 354 -3.71 -36.32 5.80
N ASN A 355 -4.74 -36.76 6.54
CA ASN A 355 -5.34 -36.01 7.65
C ASN A 355 -5.98 -34.67 7.26
N VAL A 356 -6.23 -34.43 5.97
CA VAL A 356 -6.96 -33.26 5.48
C VAL A 356 -8.16 -33.73 4.67
N LYS A 357 -9.35 -33.26 5.05
CA LYS A 357 -10.59 -33.54 4.30
C LYS A 357 -11.15 -32.22 3.79
N VAL A 358 -11.39 -32.16 2.49
CA VAL A 358 -11.95 -30.99 1.81
C VAL A 358 -13.36 -31.32 1.32
N THR A 359 -14.32 -30.45 1.60
CA THR A 359 -15.68 -30.61 1.08
C THR A 359 -15.68 -30.40 -0.44
N PRO A 360 -16.30 -31.28 -1.25
CA PRO A 360 -16.25 -31.20 -2.72
C PRO A 360 -16.78 -29.90 -3.33
N SER A 361 -17.64 -29.17 -2.61
CA SER A 361 -18.14 -27.87 -3.06
C SER A 361 -17.12 -26.74 -2.90
N THR A 362 -15.96 -26.97 -2.28
CA THR A 362 -14.93 -25.95 -2.04
C THR A 362 -14.25 -25.57 -3.35
N VAL A 363 -14.40 -24.31 -3.74
CA VAL A 363 -13.77 -23.70 -4.92
C VAL A 363 -12.73 -22.71 -4.41
N LEU A 364 -11.46 -23.06 -4.61
CA LEU A 364 -10.33 -22.28 -4.16
C LEU A 364 -10.14 -21.02 -5.02
N GLY A 365 -9.99 -19.88 -4.36
CA GLY A 365 -9.34 -18.69 -4.88
C GLY A 365 -7.97 -18.53 -4.24
N TYR A 366 -6.89 -18.63 -5.02
CA TYR A 366 -5.52 -18.46 -4.52
C TYR A 366 -4.80 -17.37 -5.32
N SER A 367 -4.18 -16.41 -4.61
CA SER A 367 -3.57 -15.20 -5.18
C SER A 367 -2.49 -15.51 -6.22
N ASP A 368 -1.57 -16.44 -5.93
CA ASP A 368 -0.51 -16.79 -6.90
C ASP A 368 -1.04 -17.61 -8.09
N GLN A 369 -2.13 -18.36 -7.93
CA GLN A 369 -2.74 -19.12 -9.04
C GLN A 369 -3.40 -18.23 -10.09
N ALA A 370 -3.80 -17.01 -9.72
CA ALA A 370 -4.40 -16.06 -10.65
C ALA A 370 -3.45 -15.69 -11.80
N LEU A 371 -2.12 -15.71 -11.56
CA LEU A 371 -1.11 -15.58 -12.61
C LEU A 371 -0.21 -16.82 -12.81
N ALA A 372 -0.30 -17.87 -11.98
CA ALA A 372 0.46 -19.10 -12.21
C ALA A 372 0.06 -19.72 -13.57
N GLY A 373 1.06 -20.01 -14.39
CA GLY A 373 0.89 -20.52 -15.76
C GLY A 373 0.67 -19.44 -16.83
N ILE A 374 0.69 -18.15 -16.46
CA ILE A 374 0.64 -17.03 -17.41
C ILE A 374 2.06 -16.65 -17.79
N SER A 375 2.35 -16.64 -19.09
CA SER A 375 3.62 -16.12 -19.59
C SER A 375 3.65 -14.60 -19.42
N GLY A 376 4.81 -14.02 -19.13
CA GLY A 376 4.97 -12.56 -19.15
C GLY A 376 4.60 -11.93 -20.51
N ASP A 377 4.50 -12.75 -21.55
CA ASP A 377 4.10 -12.40 -22.92
C ASP A 377 2.58 -12.39 -23.18
N ASP A 378 1.77 -12.92 -22.27
CA ASP A 378 0.31 -12.88 -22.40
C ASP A 378 -0.23 -11.45 -22.20
N THR A 379 -1.44 -11.17 -22.70
CA THR A 379 -2.10 -9.87 -22.52
C THR A 379 -3.25 -9.96 -21.51
N PRO A 380 -3.52 -8.90 -20.72
CA PRO A 380 -4.68 -8.89 -19.81
C PRO A 380 -6.00 -9.20 -20.50
N LEU A 381 -6.18 -8.70 -21.72
CA LEU A 381 -7.36 -8.96 -22.52
C LEU A 381 -7.49 -10.45 -22.86
N ALA A 382 -6.43 -11.05 -23.41
CA ALA A 382 -6.40 -12.46 -23.77
C ALA A 382 -6.64 -13.35 -22.53
N LEU A 383 -6.04 -12.98 -21.40
CA LEU A 383 -6.26 -13.69 -20.14
C LEU A 383 -7.75 -13.72 -19.78
N VAL A 384 -8.40 -12.56 -19.73
CA VAL A 384 -9.79 -12.45 -19.27
C VAL A 384 -10.78 -13.00 -20.30
N SER A 385 -10.54 -12.77 -21.60
CA SER A 385 -11.43 -13.23 -22.66
C SER A 385 -11.38 -14.75 -22.84
N HIS A 386 -10.18 -15.34 -22.86
CA HIS A 386 -10.02 -16.76 -23.20
C HIS A 386 -10.07 -17.69 -21.99
N ARG A 387 -9.47 -17.31 -20.85
CA ARG A 387 -9.41 -18.20 -19.67
C ARG A 387 -10.75 -18.31 -18.94
N TYR A 388 -11.55 -17.24 -18.98
CA TYR A 388 -12.82 -17.14 -18.24
C TYR A 388 -14.04 -17.07 -19.16
N ASP A 389 -13.86 -17.21 -20.48
CA ASP A 389 -14.90 -17.22 -21.52
C ASP A 389 -15.92 -16.06 -21.40
N VAL A 390 -15.43 -14.88 -21.06
CA VAL A 390 -16.28 -13.71 -20.76
C VAL A 390 -16.66 -12.93 -22.02
N GLY A 391 -15.98 -13.22 -23.15
CA GLY A 391 -16.05 -12.47 -24.40
C GLY A 391 -15.27 -11.16 -24.35
N GLU A 392 -14.72 -10.74 -25.49
CA GLU A 392 -13.76 -9.63 -25.54
C GLU A 392 -14.33 -8.28 -25.07
N GLN A 393 -15.53 -7.90 -25.52
CA GLN A 393 -16.14 -6.62 -25.17
C GLN A 393 -16.41 -6.49 -23.66
N ARG A 394 -16.83 -7.59 -23.03
CA ARG A 394 -17.05 -7.64 -21.58
C ARG A 394 -15.72 -7.73 -20.82
N ALA A 395 -14.73 -8.44 -21.34
CA ALA A 395 -13.37 -8.47 -20.80
C ALA A 395 -12.76 -7.07 -20.76
N ARG A 396 -12.86 -6.28 -21.84
CA ARG A 396 -12.38 -4.88 -21.89
C ARG A 396 -13.05 -4.01 -20.82
N SER A 397 -14.37 -4.19 -20.65
CA SER A 397 -15.16 -3.45 -19.65
C SER A 397 -14.75 -3.82 -18.22
N LEU A 398 -14.51 -5.11 -17.95
CA LEU A 398 -14.07 -5.60 -16.65
C LEU A 398 -12.64 -5.14 -16.31
N LEU A 399 -11.74 -5.19 -17.28
CA LEU A 399 -10.36 -4.72 -17.14
C LEU A 399 -10.31 -3.21 -16.87
N ALA A 400 -11.08 -2.42 -17.63
CA ALA A 400 -11.22 -0.99 -17.39
C ALA A 400 -11.79 -0.71 -15.99
N GLY A 401 -12.82 -1.48 -15.60
CA GLY A 401 -13.40 -1.42 -14.25
C GLY A 401 -12.46 -1.86 -13.13
N ALA A 402 -11.43 -2.65 -13.43
CA ALA A 402 -10.35 -3.04 -12.52
C ALA A 402 -9.14 -2.08 -12.58
N GLY A 403 -9.23 -0.96 -13.32
CA GLY A 403 -8.15 0.02 -13.42
C GLY A 403 -7.03 -0.34 -14.40
N VAL A 404 -7.23 -1.34 -15.27
CA VAL A 404 -6.35 -1.63 -16.42
C VAL A 404 -6.88 -0.86 -17.63
N VAL A 405 -6.26 0.30 -17.91
CA VAL A 405 -6.64 1.19 -19.02
C VAL A 405 -6.54 0.50 -20.37
N ILE A 406 -7.37 0.92 -21.32
CA ILE A 406 -7.54 0.28 -22.65
C ILE A 406 -6.18 0.04 -23.34
N GLU A 407 -5.29 1.03 -23.32
CA GLU A 407 -3.94 0.94 -23.92
C GLU A 407 -3.05 -0.15 -23.32
N MET A 408 -3.30 -0.53 -22.07
CA MET A 408 -2.53 -1.55 -21.34
C MET A 408 -3.17 -2.94 -21.45
N GLN A 409 -4.42 -3.06 -21.90
CA GLN A 409 -5.13 -4.33 -21.98
C GLN A 409 -4.56 -5.29 -23.03
N GLU A 410 -3.93 -4.74 -24.07
CA GLU A 410 -3.30 -5.49 -25.16
C GLU A 410 -1.77 -5.58 -25.02
N LYS A 411 -1.20 -4.92 -24.01
CA LYS A 411 0.24 -5.03 -23.74
C LYS A 411 0.53 -6.30 -22.95
N LYS A 412 1.77 -6.75 -23.07
CA LYS A 412 2.31 -7.87 -22.29
C LYS A 412 2.17 -7.61 -20.79
N ILE A 413 1.68 -8.61 -20.05
CA ILE A 413 1.51 -8.55 -18.60
C ILE A 413 2.82 -8.19 -17.91
N GLY A 414 3.98 -8.61 -18.44
CA GLY A 414 5.29 -8.24 -17.92
C GLY A 414 5.52 -6.72 -17.77
N VAL A 415 4.94 -5.91 -18.66
CA VAL A 415 5.09 -4.44 -18.73
C VAL A 415 4.19 -3.70 -17.73
N LEU A 416 3.16 -4.36 -17.20
CA LEU A 416 2.24 -3.75 -16.24
C LEU A 416 2.98 -3.36 -14.95
N SER A 417 2.54 -2.25 -14.35
CA SER A 417 3.01 -1.85 -13.02
C SER A 417 2.57 -2.86 -11.95
N GLY A 418 3.25 -2.88 -10.80
CA GLY A 418 2.89 -3.77 -9.69
C GLY A 418 1.42 -3.65 -9.27
N GLY A 419 0.90 -2.41 -9.14
CA GLY A 419 -0.50 -2.18 -8.83
C GLY A 419 -1.47 -2.63 -9.93
N GLN A 420 -1.09 -2.50 -11.21
CA GLN A 420 -1.90 -3.04 -12.32
C GLN A 420 -1.92 -4.58 -12.31
N LYS A 421 -0.79 -5.23 -12.02
CA LYS A 421 -0.71 -6.69 -11.87
C LYS A 421 -1.57 -7.17 -10.71
N ALA A 422 -1.49 -6.51 -9.55
CA ALA A 422 -2.31 -6.83 -8.38
C ALA A 422 -3.82 -6.71 -8.68
N ARG A 423 -4.24 -5.66 -9.40
CA ARG A 423 -5.65 -5.50 -9.81
C ARG A 423 -6.09 -6.54 -10.84
N LEU A 424 -5.23 -6.90 -11.80
CA LEU A 424 -5.49 -7.98 -12.75
C LEU A 424 -5.65 -9.32 -12.03
N MET A 425 -4.77 -9.62 -11.07
CA MET A 425 -4.88 -10.79 -10.18
C MET A 425 -6.21 -10.81 -9.45
N MET A 426 -6.63 -9.69 -8.86
CA MET A 426 -7.90 -9.59 -8.15
C MET A 426 -9.11 -9.80 -9.07
N LEU A 427 -9.05 -9.27 -10.31
CA LEU A 427 -10.07 -9.52 -11.31
C LEU A 427 -10.13 -11.00 -11.71
N ALA A 428 -8.98 -11.63 -11.97
CA ALA A 428 -8.89 -13.05 -12.29
C ALA A 428 -9.43 -13.91 -11.14
N LEU A 429 -9.06 -13.62 -9.90
CA LEU A 429 -9.56 -14.28 -8.69
C LEU A 429 -11.09 -14.15 -8.58
N ARG A 430 -11.65 -12.96 -8.85
CA ARG A 430 -13.09 -12.73 -8.87
C ARG A 430 -13.80 -13.58 -9.92
N LEU A 431 -13.23 -13.68 -11.12
CA LEU A 431 -13.83 -14.42 -12.24
C LEU A 431 -13.80 -15.93 -12.02
N THR A 432 -12.93 -16.44 -11.15
CA THR A 432 -12.95 -17.84 -10.70
C THR A 432 -14.19 -18.18 -9.87
N HIS A 433 -14.93 -17.18 -9.36
CA HIS A 433 -16.08 -17.37 -8.46
C HIS A 433 -15.81 -18.31 -7.26
N PRO A 434 -14.73 -18.08 -6.48
CA PRO A 434 -14.38 -18.93 -5.36
C PRO A 434 -15.35 -18.77 -4.18
N ASN A 435 -15.38 -19.77 -3.29
CA ASN A 435 -16.08 -19.71 -2.00
C ASN A 435 -15.14 -19.89 -0.80
N PHE A 436 -13.86 -20.16 -1.06
CA PHE A 436 -12.78 -20.23 -0.10
C PHE A 436 -11.53 -19.57 -0.66
N TYR A 437 -10.92 -18.68 0.10
CA TYR A 437 -9.74 -17.92 -0.33
C TYR A 437 -8.50 -18.32 0.48
N LEU A 438 -7.39 -18.54 -0.21
CA LEU A 438 -6.05 -18.59 0.37
C LEU A 438 -5.31 -17.32 -0.03
N LEU A 439 -4.98 -16.49 0.96
CA LEU A 439 -4.39 -15.16 0.74
C LEU A 439 -3.02 -15.10 1.43
N ASP A 440 -1.94 -15.27 0.67
CA ASP A 440 -0.57 -15.06 1.17
C ASP A 440 -0.09 -13.65 0.79
N GLU A 441 0.17 -12.82 1.80
CA GLU A 441 0.52 -11.39 1.70
C GLU A 441 -0.35 -10.59 0.71
N PRO A 442 -1.69 -10.57 0.87
CA PRO A 442 -2.60 -10.00 -0.12
C PRO A 442 -2.52 -8.47 -0.23
N THR A 443 -1.95 -7.80 0.77
CA THR A 443 -1.77 -6.34 0.81
C THR A 443 -0.49 -5.89 0.10
N ASN A 444 0.42 -6.81 -0.24
CA ASN A 444 1.62 -6.48 -0.97
C ASN A 444 1.26 -5.85 -2.33
N HIS A 445 1.95 -4.76 -2.67
CA HIS A 445 1.74 -4.00 -3.91
C HIS A 445 0.39 -3.26 -4.05
N LEU A 446 -0.47 -3.30 -3.03
CA LEU A 446 -1.65 -2.45 -2.95
C LEU A 446 -1.30 -1.12 -2.28
N ASP A 447 -1.89 -0.04 -2.81
CA ASP A 447 -1.94 1.23 -2.10
C ASP A 447 -2.97 1.17 -0.97
N ILE A 448 -2.99 2.20 -0.12
CA ILE A 448 -3.88 2.27 1.04
C ILE A 448 -5.34 2.11 0.64
N ASP A 449 -5.81 2.82 -0.39
CA ASP A 449 -7.19 2.68 -0.86
C ASP A 449 -7.47 1.27 -1.41
N GLY A 450 -6.49 0.63 -2.06
CA GLY A 450 -6.57 -0.75 -2.51
C GLY A 450 -6.66 -1.75 -1.35
N GLN A 451 -5.92 -1.51 -0.26
CA GLN A 451 -6.02 -2.28 0.97
C GLN A 451 -7.41 -2.12 1.60
N GLU A 452 -7.89 -0.88 1.79
CA GLU A 452 -9.22 -0.57 2.34
C GLU A 452 -10.34 -1.21 1.49
N ALA A 453 -10.23 -1.15 0.16
CA ALA A 453 -11.20 -1.77 -0.74
C ALA A 453 -11.21 -3.31 -0.63
N LEU A 454 -10.04 -3.94 -0.45
CA LEU A 454 -9.97 -5.38 -0.21
C LEU A 454 -10.57 -5.77 1.14
N GLU A 455 -10.30 -4.99 2.19
CA GLU A 455 -10.87 -5.17 3.53
C GLU A 455 -12.41 -5.10 3.48
N GLU A 456 -12.95 -4.04 2.90
CA GLU A 456 -14.40 -3.84 2.78
C GLU A 456 -15.06 -5.01 2.06
N GLU A 457 -14.45 -5.48 0.97
CA GLU A 457 -15.01 -6.54 0.16
C GLU A 457 -14.98 -7.91 0.88
N LEU A 458 -13.89 -8.23 1.59
CA LEU A 458 -13.79 -9.44 2.41
C LEU A 458 -14.83 -9.46 3.53
N LEU A 459 -15.05 -8.31 4.19
CA LEU A 459 -16.01 -8.15 5.27
C LEU A 459 -17.45 -8.22 4.76
N LYS A 460 -17.78 -7.45 3.73
CA LYS A 460 -19.12 -7.33 3.15
C LYS A 460 -19.64 -8.66 2.60
N HIS A 461 -18.76 -9.45 1.98
CA HIS A 461 -19.12 -10.74 1.40
C HIS A 461 -18.98 -11.91 2.38
N GLN A 462 -18.56 -11.66 3.62
CA GLN A 462 -18.22 -12.67 4.62
C GLN A 462 -17.39 -13.79 4.01
N ALA A 463 -16.34 -13.40 3.28
CA ALA A 463 -15.51 -14.36 2.57
C ALA A 463 -14.90 -15.37 3.56
N SER A 464 -14.93 -16.64 3.20
CA SER A 464 -14.23 -17.69 3.96
C SER A 464 -12.78 -17.69 3.48
N CYS A 465 -11.82 -17.43 4.36
CA CYS A 465 -10.42 -17.37 3.97
C CYS A 465 -9.46 -17.84 5.06
N VAL A 466 -8.30 -18.30 4.62
CA VAL A 466 -7.08 -18.36 5.42
C VAL A 466 -6.12 -17.33 4.84
N LEU A 467 -5.65 -16.41 5.67
CA LEU A 467 -4.76 -15.34 5.25
C LEU A 467 -3.48 -15.30 6.10
N ALA A 468 -2.37 -14.99 5.45
CA ALA A 468 -1.10 -14.64 6.07
C ALA A 468 -0.74 -13.22 5.60
N SER A 469 -0.40 -12.34 6.54
CA SER A 469 0.01 -10.98 6.21
C SER A 469 1.01 -10.45 7.25
N HIS A 470 1.82 -9.48 6.85
CA HIS A 470 2.60 -8.64 7.74
C HIS A 470 1.93 -7.28 8.06
N ASP A 471 0.80 -6.95 7.42
CA ASP A 471 0.05 -5.72 7.70
C ASP A 471 -0.82 -5.88 8.95
N ARG A 472 -0.40 -5.25 10.05
CA ARG A 472 -1.11 -5.27 11.34
C ARG A 472 -2.51 -4.66 11.24
N SER A 473 -2.68 -3.60 10.45
CA SER A 473 -3.98 -2.94 10.28
C SER A 473 -4.96 -3.85 9.53
N PHE A 474 -4.48 -4.48 8.46
CA PHE A 474 -5.28 -5.45 7.69
C PHE A 474 -5.68 -6.67 8.53
N ILE A 475 -4.76 -7.22 9.32
CA ILE A 475 -5.03 -8.35 10.23
C ILE A 475 -6.13 -7.99 11.23
N ARG A 476 -6.03 -6.82 11.87
CA ARG A 476 -7.01 -6.34 12.86
C ARG A 476 -8.38 -6.07 12.25
N ALA A 477 -8.41 -5.56 11.01
CA ALA A 477 -9.66 -5.21 10.33
C ALA A 477 -10.42 -6.44 9.84
N VAL A 478 -9.72 -7.44 9.30
CA VAL A 478 -10.34 -8.56 8.57
C VAL A 478 -10.48 -9.82 9.42
N GLY A 479 -9.48 -10.13 10.26
CA GLY A 479 -9.40 -11.38 11.00
C GLY A 479 -10.52 -11.57 12.02
N ASN A 480 -11.11 -12.76 12.08
CA ASN A 480 -12.07 -13.13 13.13
C ASN A 480 -11.70 -14.41 13.90
N ARG A 481 -10.66 -15.13 13.44
CA ARG A 481 -10.04 -16.27 14.12
C ARG A 481 -8.54 -16.18 13.91
N PHE A 482 -7.75 -16.51 14.92
CA PHE A 482 -6.30 -16.35 14.87
C PHE A 482 -5.63 -17.68 15.20
N TRP A 483 -4.84 -18.19 14.27
CA TRP A 483 -4.09 -19.43 14.45
C TRP A 483 -2.61 -19.13 14.55
N LEU A 484 -2.05 -19.32 15.73
CA LEU A 484 -0.64 -19.13 16.02
C LEU A 484 0.12 -20.45 15.82
N VAL A 485 1.14 -20.41 14.98
CA VAL A 485 2.15 -21.48 14.90
C VAL A 485 3.28 -21.15 15.89
N ASP A 486 3.34 -21.89 16.98
CA ASP A 486 4.42 -21.80 17.96
C ASP A 486 4.81 -23.21 18.46
N LYS A 487 6.10 -23.40 18.79
CA LYS A 487 6.64 -24.66 19.35
C LYS A 487 6.18 -25.93 18.60
N ARG A 488 6.20 -25.87 17.26
CA ARG A 488 5.78 -26.95 16.34
C ARG A 488 4.31 -27.36 16.48
N LYS A 489 3.44 -26.48 16.96
CA LYS A 489 2.00 -26.72 17.08
C LYS A 489 1.20 -25.53 16.54
N LEU A 490 0.00 -25.83 16.02
CA LEU A 490 -0.99 -24.82 15.64
C LEU A 490 -2.03 -24.65 16.76
N THR A 491 -2.03 -23.49 17.40
CA THR A 491 -2.97 -23.14 18.47
C THR A 491 -3.86 -21.99 18.05
N GLU A 492 -5.12 -22.03 18.46
CA GLU A 492 -6.03 -20.89 18.27
C GLU A 492 -5.88 -19.92 19.43
N VAL A 493 -5.80 -18.62 19.13
CA VAL A 493 -5.67 -17.52 20.09
C VAL A 493 -6.83 -16.55 19.90
N GLU A 494 -7.16 -15.78 20.94
CA GLU A 494 -8.32 -14.88 20.93
C GLU A 494 -8.09 -13.66 20.03
N ASP A 495 -6.88 -13.10 20.06
CA ASP A 495 -6.50 -11.92 19.30
C ASP A 495 -5.01 -11.97 18.87
N PRO A 496 -4.55 -11.09 17.96
CA PRO A 496 -3.18 -11.09 17.46
C PRO A 496 -2.22 -10.22 18.29
N GLU A 497 -2.68 -9.50 19.32
CA GLU A 497 -1.92 -8.44 19.99
C GLU A 497 -0.76 -9.00 20.83
N ASP A 498 -0.98 -10.12 21.52
CA ASP A 498 0.10 -10.80 22.26
C ASP A 498 1.20 -11.28 21.30
N PHE A 499 0.83 -11.77 20.12
CA PHE A 499 1.79 -12.13 19.09
C PHE A 499 2.56 -10.89 18.62
N PHE A 500 1.87 -9.79 18.30
CA PHE A 500 2.53 -8.54 17.88
C PHE A 500 3.52 -8.02 18.94
N ARG A 501 3.14 -8.05 20.22
CA ARG A 501 4.02 -7.65 21.32
C ARG A 501 5.22 -8.58 21.46
N SER A 502 5.01 -9.90 21.40
CA SER A 502 6.11 -10.88 21.50
C SER A 502 7.14 -10.73 20.37
N VAL A 503 6.69 -10.32 19.18
CA VAL A 503 7.54 -10.07 18.03
C VAL A 503 8.34 -8.79 18.21
N ALA A 504 7.76 -7.76 18.84
CA ALA A 504 8.44 -6.52 19.17
C ALA A 504 9.50 -6.69 20.26
N GLU A 505 9.19 -7.44 21.33
CA GLU A 505 10.08 -7.63 22.49
C GLU A 505 11.33 -8.46 22.20
N THR A 506 11.32 -9.30 21.16
CA THR A 506 12.48 -10.17 20.84
C THR A 506 13.63 -9.41 20.18
N VAL A 507 13.43 -8.13 19.86
CA VAL A 507 14.46 -7.26 19.25
C VAL A 507 15.24 -6.49 20.32
N GLY A 508 14.80 -6.51 21.59
CA GLY A 508 15.44 -5.78 22.70
C GLY A 508 16.54 -6.52 23.44
#